data_AF-A0A268TND2-F1
#
_entry.id   AF-A0A268TND2-F1
#
_cell.length_a   1.000
_cell.length_b   1.000
_cell.length_c   1.000
_cell.angle_alpha   90.00
_cell.angle_beta   90.00
_cell.angle_gamma   90.00
#
_symmetry.space_group_name_H-M   'P 1'
#
loop_
_entity.id
_entity.type
_entity.pdbx_description
1 polymer ?
#
loop_
_entity_poly.entity_id
_entity_poly.type
_entity_poly.pdbx_seq_one_letter_code
_entity_poly.pdbx_strand_id
1 'polypeptide(L)'
;MKLFGVEHYYANDDSQTYEVFYSLKEAEKFCKNEQWNDVHYPLFIFTASFNKECVYWDNGHLNYDDCQETILGDYKIIKSNLKEKYASI
;
A
#
# COMPACT_ATOMS: atom_id res chain seq x y z
N MET A 1 9.47 -12.24 2.84
CA MET A 1 8.78 -12.46 1.55
C MET A 1 8.81 -11.16 0.77
N LYS A 2 9.16 -11.15 -0.52
CA LYS A 2 9.16 -9.89 -1.29
C LYS A 2 7.76 -9.60 -1.82
N LEU A 3 7.21 -8.45 -1.45
CA LEU A 3 5.85 -8.02 -1.79
C LEU A 3 5.86 -6.57 -2.28
N PHE A 4 4.68 -6.11 -2.69
CA PHE A 4 4.42 -4.74 -3.07
C PHE A 4 3.42 -4.13 -2.10
N GLY A 5 3.62 -2.87 -1.75
CA GLY A 5 2.69 -2.08 -0.94
C GLY A 5 2.20 -0.87 -1.72
N VAL A 6 0.93 -0.51 -1.55
CA VAL A 6 0.40 0.80 -1.96
C VAL A 6 0.24 1.60 -0.68
N GLU A 7 1.07 2.62 -0.47
CA GLU A 7 0.89 3.55 0.64
C GLU A 7 -0.24 4.52 0.30
N HIS A 8 -1.14 4.75 1.24
CA HIS A 8 -2.23 5.71 1.12
C HIS A 8 -2.49 6.41 2.45
N TYR A 9 -3.21 7.53 2.36
CA TYR A 9 -3.37 8.46 3.45
C TYR A 9 -4.83 8.88 3.61
N TYR A 10 -5.28 8.97 4.87
CA TYR A 10 -6.56 9.50 5.27
C TYR A 10 -6.39 10.87 5.93
N ALA A 11 -6.82 11.93 5.24
CA ALA A 11 -6.65 13.31 5.68
C ALA A 11 -7.50 13.70 6.89
N ASN A 12 -8.63 13.01 7.12
CA ASN A 12 -9.50 13.31 8.26
C ASN A 12 -8.83 13.01 9.61
N ASP A 13 -8.01 11.96 9.66
CA ASP A 13 -7.43 11.43 10.90
C ASP A 13 -5.89 11.50 10.91
N ASP A 14 -5.30 12.16 9.91
CA ASP A 14 -3.85 12.28 9.69
C ASP A 14 -3.12 10.93 9.77
N SER A 15 -3.68 9.90 9.13
CA SER A 15 -3.20 8.52 9.22
C SER A 15 -2.70 7.98 7.88
N GLN A 16 -1.61 7.22 7.93
CA GLN A 16 -1.04 6.49 6.80
C GLN A 16 -1.17 5.00 7.05
N THR A 17 -1.43 4.25 5.99
CA THR A 17 -1.44 2.79 5.99
C THR A 17 -1.07 2.32 4.58
N TYR A 18 -0.89 1.01 4.40
CA TYR A 18 -0.58 0.47 3.09
C TYR A 18 -1.28 -0.85 2.80
N GLU A 19 -1.62 -1.08 1.54
CA GLU A 19 -2.25 -2.33 1.11
C GLU A 19 -1.22 -3.20 0.42
N VAL A 20 -1.16 -4.49 0.78
CA VAL A 20 -0.10 -5.41 0.38
C VAL A 20 -0.54 -6.34 -0.76
N PHE A 21 0.34 -6.57 -1.73
CA PHE A 21 0.07 -7.36 -2.93
C PHE A 21 1.27 -8.26 -3.30
N TYR A 22 0.98 -9.39 -3.94
CA TYR A 22 2.03 -10.29 -4.45
C TYR A 22 2.74 -9.74 -5.69
N SER A 23 2.08 -8.86 -6.45
CA SER A 23 2.63 -8.32 -7.69
C SER A 23 2.38 -6.82 -7.86
N LEU A 24 3.30 -6.16 -8.58
CA LEU A 24 3.14 -4.77 -8.99
C LEU A 24 1.86 -4.55 -9.79
N LYS A 25 1.46 -5.52 -10.63
CA LYS A 25 0.25 -5.44 -11.45
C LYS A 25 -1.02 -5.34 -10.61
N GLU A 26 -1.07 -6.07 -9.50
CA GLU A 26 -2.20 -6.02 -8.56
C GLU A 26 -2.24 -4.68 -7.82
N ALA A 27 -1.10 -4.21 -7.31
CA ALA A 27 -0.97 -2.89 -6.69
C ALA A 27 -1.42 -1.76 -7.62
N GLU A 28 -1.03 -1.81 -8.90
CA GLU A 28 -1.47 -0.85 -9.92
C GLU A 28 -2.97 -0.95 -10.23
N LYS A 29 -3.53 -2.17 -10.20
CA LYS A 29 -4.97 -2.39 -10.42
C LYS A 29 -5.78 -1.82 -9.25
N PHE A 30 -5.32 -2.01 -8.02
CA PHE A 30 -5.92 -1.40 -6.82
C PHE A 30 -5.96 0.13 -6.95
N CYS A 31 -4.83 0.76 -7.26
CA CYS A 31 -4.76 2.22 -7.47
C CYS A 31 -5.75 2.73 -8.54
N LYS A 32 -6.09 1.93 -9.56
CA LYS A 32 -7.02 2.35 -10.63
C LYS A 32 -8.49 2.16 -10.29
N ASN A 33 -8.80 1.21 -9.41
CA ASN A 33 -10.16 0.75 -9.17
C ASN A 33 -10.77 1.33 -7.90
N GLU A 34 -9.93 1.75 -6.96
CA GLU A 34 -10.36 2.35 -5.70
C GLU A 34 -10.87 3.79 -5.91
N GLN A 35 -11.84 4.21 -5.10
CA GLN A 35 -12.48 5.53 -5.21
C GLN A 35 -11.72 6.59 -4.41
N TRP A 36 -10.57 7.00 -4.92
CA TRP A 36 -9.75 8.04 -4.30
C TRP A 36 -10.41 9.41 -4.37
N ASN A 37 -10.11 10.25 -3.38
CA ASN A 37 -10.55 11.64 -3.29
C ASN A 37 -9.59 12.46 -2.40
N ASP A 38 -9.87 13.73 -2.18
CA ASP A 38 -9.02 14.61 -1.37
C ASP A 38 -8.86 14.19 0.10
N VAL A 39 -9.76 13.34 0.60
CA VAL A 39 -9.75 12.81 1.97
C VAL A 39 -9.05 11.46 2.07
N HIS A 40 -9.12 10.62 1.05
CA HIS A 40 -8.47 9.30 1.00
C HIS A 40 -7.79 9.11 -0.35
N TYR A 41 -6.46 9.07 -0.36
CA TYR A 41 -5.69 9.05 -1.60
C TYR A 41 -4.40 8.23 -1.53
N PRO A 42 -3.93 7.68 -2.66
CA PRO A 42 -2.70 6.93 -2.72
C PRO A 42 -1.50 7.88 -2.81
N LEU A 43 -0.40 7.52 -2.16
CA LEU A 43 0.85 8.27 -2.17
C LEU A 43 1.82 7.68 -3.19
N PHE A 44 2.17 6.41 -3.01
CA PHE A 44 3.17 5.71 -3.81
C PHE A 44 2.99 4.19 -3.74
N ILE A 45 3.55 3.48 -4.72
CA ILE A 45 3.75 2.03 -4.68
C ILE A 45 5.20 1.76 -4.30
N PHE A 46 5.42 0.86 -3.35
CA PHE A 46 6.73 0.39 -2.95
C PHE A 46 6.84 -1.15 -3.04
N THR A 47 8.07 -1.65 -2.93
CA THR A 47 8.37 -3.06 -2.67
C THR A 47 9.27 -3.15 -1.46
N ALA A 48 9.12 -4.20 -0.68
CA ALA A 48 9.98 -4.48 0.46
C ALA A 48 10.02 -5.98 0.76
N SER A 49 10.95 -6.37 1.62
CA SER A 49 11.01 -7.69 2.22
C SER A 49 10.14 -7.69 3.48
N PHE A 50 8.99 -8.35 3.44
CA PHE A 50 8.03 -8.44 4.55
C PHE A 50 8.29 -9.66 5.45
N ASN A 51 8.00 -9.54 6.74
CA ASN A 51 7.95 -10.68 7.65
C ASN A 51 6.71 -11.52 7.34
N LYS A 52 6.93 -12.80 7.01
CA LYS A 52 5.86 -13.75 6.68
C LYS A 52 4.96 -14.07 7.88
N GLU A 53 5.44 -13.83 9.10
CA GLU A 53 4.68 -14.08 10.33
C GLU A 53 3.72 -12.93 10.63
N CYS A 54 4.03 -11.73 10.11
CA CYS A 54 3.21 -10.53 10.26
C CYS A 54 2.31 -10.28 9.05
N VAL A 55 2.28 -11.16 8.04
CA VAL A 55 1.46 -11.00 6.83
C VAL A 55 0.58 -12.23 6.67
N TYR A 56 -0.73 -12.03 6.58
CA TYR A 56 -1.73 -13.10 6.55
C TYR A 56 -2.88 -12.79 5.60
N TRP A 57 -3.61 -13.82 5.19
CA TRP A 57 -4.82 -13.65 4.40
C TRP A 57 -6.02 -13.38 5.30
N ASP A 58 -6.77 -12.34 5.00
CA ASP A 58 -8.05 -12.03 5.62
C ASP A 58 -9.04 -11.53 4.57
N ASN A 59 -10.26 -12.08 4.58
CA ASN A 59 -11.35 -11.73 3.67
C ASN A 59 -10.97 -11.62 2.17
N GLY A 60 -10.04 -12.44 1.70
CA GLY A 60 -9.61 -12.45 0.29
C GLY A 60 -8.57 -11.38 -0.07
N HIS A 61 -7.96 -10.73 0.92
CA HIS A 61 -6.87 -9.77 0.76
C HIS A 61 -5.68 -10.15 1.67
N LEU A 62 -4.48 -9.67 1.32
CA LEU A 62 -3.35 -9.73 2.22
C LEU A 62 -3.45 -8.59 3.23
N ASN A 63 -3.39 -8.94 4.50
CA ASN A 63 -3.33 -8.01 5.62
C ASN A 63 -2.01 -8.22 6.38
N TYR A 64 -1.74 -7.35 7.36
CA TYR A 64 -0.54 -7.40 8.15
C TYR A 64 -0.75 -6.89 9.57
N ASP A 65 0.05 -7.38 10.50
CA ASP A 65 0.17 -6.77 11.83
C ASP A 65 1.04 -5.53 11.70
N ASP A 66 0.53 -4.36 12.09
CA ASP A 66 1.30 -3.11 12.04
C ASP A 66 2.28 -3.01 13.21
N CYS A 67 3.51 -3.50 13.01
CA CYS A 67 4.57 -3.47 14.01
C CYS A 67 5.94 -3.25 13.36
N GLN A 68 6.97 -3.01 14.18
CA GLN A 68 8.32 -2.69 13.71
C GLN A 68 8.94 -3.79 12.83
N GLU A 69 8.49 -5.04 12.98
CA GLU A 69 9.08 -6.19 12.29
C GLU A 69 8.37 -6.53 10.96
N THR A 70 7.29 -5.83 10.61
CA THR A 70 6.50 -6.13 9.41
C THR A 70 7.31 -5.97 8.14
N ILE A 71 8.14 -4.93 8.07
CA ILE A 71 9.10 -4.71 6.98
C ILE A 71 10.51 -5.00 7.50
N LEU A 72 11.13 -6.04 6.94
CA LEU A 72 12.47 -6.50 7.32
C LEU A 72 13.60 -5.76 6.59
N GLY A 73 13.31 -5.09 5.47
CA GLY A 73 14.31 -4.38 4.68
C GLY A 73 14.00 -4.28 3.18
N ASP A 74 15.01 -3.92 2.39
CA ASP A 74 14.96 -3.76 0.92
C ASP A 74 13.84 -2.83 0.41
N TYR A 75 13.41 -1.89 1.27
CA TYR A 75 12.37 -0.94 0.94
C TYR A 75 12.77 -0.08 -0.26
N LYS A 76 11.89 -0.03 -1.25
CA LYS A 76 12.08 0.78 -2.46
C LYS A 76 10.75 1.27 -3.00
N ILE A 77 10.63 2.59 -3.17
CA ILE A 77 9.53 3.20 -3.92
C ILE A 77 9.70 2.87 -5.41
N ILE A 78 8.65 2.33 -6.02
CA ILE A 78 8.58 1.91 -7.42
C ILE A 78 7.81 2.92 -8.28
N LYS A 79 6.77 3.54 -7.73
CA LYS A 79 6.01 4.63 -8.37
C LYS A 79 5.57 5.65 -7.33
N SER A 80 5.64 6.93 -7.65
CA SER A 80 5.25 8.04 -6.78
C SER A 80 4.24 8.97 -7.46
N ASN A 81 3.84 10.04 -6.77
CA ASN A 81 2.90 11.07 -7.25
C ASN A 81 1.54 10.48 -7.66
N LEU A 82 1.04 9.56 -6.85
CA LEU A 82 -0.22 8.88 -7.14
C LEU A 82 -1.43 9.74 -6.76
N LYS A 83 -1.30 10.65 -5.80
CA LYS A 83 -2.36 11.60 -5.43
C LYS A 83 -2.76 12.46 -6.62
N GLU A 84 -1.79 13.08 -7.30
CA GLU A 84 -2.03 13.94 -8.47
C GLU A 84 -2.66 13.17 -9.63
N LYS A 85 -2.38 11.87 -9.70
CA LYS A 85 -2.87 11.02 -10.78
C LYS A 85 -4.28 10.51 -10.54
N TYR A 86 -4.63 10.21 -9.29
CA TYR A 86 -5.84 9.46 -8.96
C TYR A 86 -6.84 10.22 -8.10
N ALA A 87 -6.41 11.21 -7.31
CA ALA A 87 -7.27 11.96 -6.40
C ALA A 87 -7.59 13.38 -6.89
N SER A 88 -7.05 13.82 -8.04
CA SER A 88 -7.27 15.16 -8.60
C SER A 88 -8.54 15.29 -9.47
N ILE A 89 -9.61 14.58 -9.13
CA ILE A 89 -10.91 14.65 -9.84
C ILE A 89 -11.93 15.39 -8.99
#